data_AF-A0A382FR36-F1
#
_entry.id   AF-A0A382FR36-F1
#
_cell.length_a   1.000
_cell.length_b   1.000
_cell.length_c   1.000
_cell.angle_alpha   90.00
_cell.angle_beta   90.00
_cell.angle_gamma   90.00
#
_symmetry.space_group_name_H-M   'P 1'
#
loop_
_entity.id
_entity.type
_entity.pdbx_description
1 polymer ?
#
loop_
_entity_poly.entity_id
_entity_poly.type
_entity_poly.pdbx_seq_one_letter_code
_entity_poly.pdbx_strand_id
1 'polypeptide(L)' 'ELKLNIIGLMCIPPIAEDPKRHFTLLQKIARENNINQLSMGMSSDYEEAIMLNATYIRLGTILFGERK' A
#
# COMPACT_ATOMS: atom_id res chain seq x y z
N GLU A 1 -3.96 28.31 1.43
CA GLU A 1 -4.28 26.87 1.53
C GLU A 1 -4.32 26.21 0.16
N LEU A 2 -3.75 25.02 0.02
CA LEU A 2 -3.59 24.30 -1.26
C LEU A 2 -4.85 23.53 -1.70
N LYS A 3 -5.92 23.47 -0.87
CA LYS A 3 -7.20 22.78 -1.15
C LYS A 3 -7.05 21.36 -1.73
N LEU A 4 -6.09 20.59 -1.23
CA LEU A 4 -5.85 19.23 -1.68
C LEU A 4 -6.79 18.25 -0.97
N ASN A 5 -7.44 17.38 -1.75
CA ASN A 5 -8.25 16.28 -1.23
C ASN A 5 -7.34 15.08 -0.90
N ILE A 6 -6.97 14.92 0.37
CA ILE A 6 -6.18 13.78 0.83
C ILE A 6 -7.10 12.57 0.98
N ILE A 7 -7.11 11.71 -0.03
CA ILE A 7 -8.03 10.56 -0.07
C ILE A 7 -7.50 9.32 0.65
N GLY A 8 -6.19 9.23 0.90
CA GLY A 8 -5.55 7.96 1.27
C GLY A 8 -4.10 8.10 1.71
N LEU A 9 -3.58 7.01 2.25
CA LEU A 9 -2.15 6.83 2.50
C LEU A 9 -1.55 5.79 1.56
N MET A 10 -0.25 5.90 1.32
CA MET A 10 0.50 5.01 0.44
C MET A 10 1.85 4.68 1.05
N CYS A 11 2.28 3.43 0.95
CA CYS A 11 3.66 3.06 1.25
C CYS A 11 4.23 2.05 0.25
N ILE A 12 5.57 2.01 0.23
CA ILE A 12 6.38 1.00 -0.42
C ILE A 12 7.37 0.51 0.65
N PRO A 13 7.23 -0.74 1.13
CA PRO A 13 8.16 -1.32 2.10
C PRO A 13 9.57 -1.46 1.51
N PRO A 14 10.63 -1.45 2.34
CA PRO A 14 11.97 -1.84 1.93
C PRO A 14 12.00 -3.28 1.41
N ILE A 15 12.73 -3.52 0.31
CA ILE A 15 12.79 -4.82 -0.39
C ILE A 15 13.28 -5.96 0.52
N ALA A 16 14.20 -5.66 1.45
CA ALA A 16 14.84 -6.65 2.31
C ALA A 16 14.10 -6.91 3.64
N GLU A 17 12.91 -6.33 3.82
CA GLU A 17 12.15 -6.43 5.07
C GLU A 17 10.78 -7.07 4.86
N ASP A 18 10.19 -7.58 5.95
CA ASP A 18 8.82 -8.10 5.93
C ASP A 18 7.81 -6.95 5.69
N PRO A 19 7.09 -6.96 4.56
CA PRO A 19 6.16 -5.88 4.20
C PRO A 19 4.99 -5.76 5.20
N LYS A 20 4.62 -6.85 5.90
CA LYS A 20 3.48 -6.84 6.86
C LYS A 20 3.68 -5.83 7.98
N ARG A 21 4.92 -5.64 8.44
CA ARG A 21 5.24 -4.65 9.49
C ARG A 21 4.90 -3.23 9.03
N HIS A 22 5.28 -2.91 7.79
CA HIS A 22 5.04 -1.60 7.18
C HIS A 22 3.56 -1.38 6.85
N PHE A 23 2.87 -2.39 6.33
CA PHE A 23 1.43 -2.33 6.06
C PHE A 23 0.60 -2.18 7.35
N THR A 24 0.99 -2.85 8.43
CA THR A 24 0.35 -2.71 9.75
C THR A 24 0.53 -1.30 10.30
N LEU A 25 1.74 -0.73 10.16
CA LEU A 25 2.00 0.65 10.57
C LEU A 25 1.18 1.65 9.74
N LEU A 26 1.11 1.46 8.42
CA LEU A 26 0.30 2.31 7.54
C LEU A 26 -1.19 2.27 7.95
N GLN A 27 -1.73 1.08 8.21
CA GLN A 27 -3.10 0.92 8.72
C GLN A 27 -3.32 1.66 10.04
N LYS A 28 -2.38 1.56 10.98
CA LYS A 28 -2.48 2.25 12.27
C LYS A 28 -2.55 3.77 12.06
N ILE A 29 -1.64 4.34 11.27
CA ILE A 29 -1.61 5.77 10.97
C ILE A 29 -2.89 6.20 10.27
N ALA A 30 -3.38 5.41 9.31
CA ALA A 30 -4.62 5.72 8.61
C ALA A 30 -5.83 5.75 9.54
N ARG A 31 -5.94 4.78 10.46
CA ARG A 31 -6.99 4.76 11.49
C ARG A 31 -6.91 5.96 12.41
N GLU A 32 -5.72 6.35 12.86
CA GLU A 32 -5.50 7.53 13.70
C GLU A 32 -5.91 8.84 13.00
N ASN A 33 -5.88 8.86 11.66
CA ASN A 33 -6.24 10.02 10.85
C ASN A 33 -7.61 9.91 10.17
N ASN A 34 -8.43 8.89 10.50
CA ASN A 34 -9.73 8.62 9.86
C ASN A 34 -9.64 8.49 8.31
N ILE A 35 -8.55 7.93 7.82
CA ILE A 35 -8.31 7.66 6.41
C ILE A 35 -8.62 6.18 6.13
N ASN A 36 -9.50 5.93 5.16
CA ASN A 36 -9.93 4.57 4.84
C ASN A 36 -9.22 3.99 3.61
N GLN A 37 -8.61 4.84 2.76
CA GLN A 37 -7.94 4.37 1.55
C GLN A 37 -6.46 4.07 1.80
N LEU A 38 -6.06 2.85 1.47
CA LEU A 38 -4.71 2.33 1.67
C LEU A 38 -4.17 1.82 0.34
N SER A 39 -3.21 2.53 -0.21
CA SER A 39 -2.47 2.09 -1.38
C SER A 39 -1.20 1.38 -0.96
N MET A 40 -1.22 0.05 -0.95
CA MET A 40 -0.08 -0.78 -0.56
C MET A 40 -0.20 -2.17 -1.20
N GLY A 41 0.93 -2.85 -1.38
CA GLY A 41 1.01 -4.08 -2.16
C GLY A 41 1.35 -3.83 -3.63
N MET A 42 2.40 -4.49 -4.08
CA MET A 42 2.92 -4.57 -5.44
C MET A 42 2.92 -6.04 -5.89
N SER A 43 3.42 -6.31 -7.10
CA SER A 43 3.44 -7.66 -7.69
C SER A 43 3.99 -8.77 -6.77
N SER A 44 4.91 -8.46 -5.85
CA SER A 44 5.54 -9.46 -4.98
C SER A 44 4.88 -9.65 -3.61
N ASP A 45 3.97 -8.77 -3.20
CA ASP A 45 3.46 -8.70 -1.82
C ASP A 45 2.00 -8.22 -1.71
N TYR A 46 1.25 -8.27 -2.83
CA TYR A 46 -0.15 -7.83 -2.87
C TYR A 46 -1.07 -8.71 -2.02
N GLU A 47 -0.75 -9.99 -1.83
CA GLU A 47 -1.57 -10.91 -1.02
C GLU A 47 -1.49 -10.54 0.46
N GLU A 48 -0.29 -10.26 0.98
CA GLU A 48 -0.08 -9.72 2.32
C GLU A 48 -0.77 -8.37 2.51
N ALA A 49 -0.74 -7.52 1.49
CA ALA A 49 -1.42 -6.23 1.50
C ALA A 49 -2.95 -6.38 1.60
N ILE A 50 -3.53 -7.31 0.85
CA ILE A 50 -4.98 -7.63 0.90
C ILE A 50 -5.36 -8.12 2.30
N MET A 51 -4.58 -9.02 2.89
CA MET A 51 -4.79 -9.52 4.26
C MET A 51 -4.74 -8.39 5.31
N LEU A 52 -4.11 -7.27 4.97
CA LEU A 52 -3.98 -6.07 5.78
C LEU A 52 -4.84 -4.91 5.25
N ASN A 53 -5.98 -5.20 4.62
CA ASN A 53 -7.00 -4.23 4.21
C ASN A 53 -6.52 -3.17 3.19
N ALA A 54 -5.59 -3.50 2.30
CA ALA A 54 -5.28 -2.64 1.17
C ALA A 54 -6.55 -2.38 0.33
N THR A 55 -6.81 -1.11 -0.02
CA THR A 55 -7.92 -0.73 -0.91
C THR A 55 -7.45 -0.52 -2.34
N TYR A 56 -6.14 -0.31 -2.54
CA TYR A 56 -5.49 -0.27 -3.85
C TYR A 56 -4.21 -1.11 -3.82
N ILE A 57 -4.11 -2.08 -4.74
CA ILE A 57 -2.88 -2.81 -5.06
C ILE A 57 -2.33 -2.37 -6.41
N ARG A 58 -1.02 -2.49 -6.61
CA ARG A 58 -0.31 -1.98 -7.80
C ARG A 58 0.44 -3.11 -8.52
N LEU A 59 -0.20 -3.73 -9.49
CA LEU A 59 0.35 -4.88 -10.20
C LEU A 59 1.00 -4.47 -11.52
N GLY A 60 2.30 -4.71 -11.65
CA GLY A 60 3.09 -4.45 -12.86
C GLY A 60 3.48 -5.77 -13.53
N THR A 61 4.57 -6.37 -13.05
CA THR A 61 5.14 -7.63 -13.58
C THR A 61 4.13 -8.76 -13.71
N ILE A 62 3.19 -8.91 -12.77
CA ILE A 62 2.15 -9.96 -12.84
C ILE A 62 1.25 -9.79 -14.08
N LEU A 63 0.94 -8.55 -14.47
CA LEU A 63 0.04 -8.27 -15.59
C LEU A 63 0.78 -8.14 -16.93
N PHE A 64 1.99 -7.58 -16.91
CA PHE A 64 2.70 -7.17 -18.14
C PHE A 64 4.01 -7.94 -18.40
N GLY A 65 4.47 -8.75 -17.46
CA GLY A 65 5.79 -9.40 -17.50
C GLY A 65 6.94 -8.47 -17.11
N GLU A 66 8.18 -8.95 -17.33
CA GLU A 66 9.41 -8.22 -17.01
C GLU A 66 9.49 -6.86 -17.72
N ARG A 67 10.05 -5.86 -17.02
CA ARG A 67 10.24 -4.51 -17.57
C ARG A 67 11.35 -4.54 -18.62
N LYS A 68 11.08 -3.99 -19.80
CA LYS A 68 12.06 -3.75 -20.86
C LYS A 68 12.71 -2.38 -20.72
#